data_AF-A0A851HTN7-F1
#
_entry.id   AF-A0A851HTN7-F1
#
_cell.length_a   1.000
_cell.length_b   1.000
_cell.length_c   1.000
_cell.angle_alpha   90.00
_cell.angle_beta   90.00
_cell.angle_gamma   90.00
#
_symmetry.space_group_name_H-M   'P 1'
#
loop_
_entity.id
_entity.type
_entity.pdbx_description
1 polymer ?
#
loop_
_entity_poly.entity_id
_entity_poly.type
_entity_poly.pdbx_seq_one_letter_code
_entity_poly.pdbx_strand_id
1 'polypeptide(L)'
;MDSTTDELTPEEYEKAFAGKELQALEQALDIRKFEIELYWKRATYFWTFIGASLAGFIAIQASDFANKQDLSIILASLGLVFSFAWFCANRGSKFWQENWEKHVDQLEDKVTGPLYKIILARNKPASIREKCVDVVTGPGRISVSKVNQLISLYVCLLWVVLLGYSLPEFDIDKSVNWFYVLIIGLSICTCLSFLWLGKSYGGGYFHTAQRRKSRVRPANQSRKADA
;
A
#
# COMPACT_ATOMS: atom_id res chain seq x y z
N MET A 1 21.44 -19.96 -10.46
CA MET A 1 20.79 -18.69 -10.82
C MET A 1 21.61 -17.62 -10.15
N ASP A 2 22.43 -16.88 -10.90
CA ASP A 2 23.21 -15.79 -10.33
C ASP A 2 22.23 -14.73 -9.83
N SER A 3 22.31 -14.42 -8.54
CA SER A 3 21.59 -13.28 -7.96
C SER A 3 22.08 -12.02 -8.67
N THR A 4 21.17 -11.19 -9.13
CA THR A 4 21.50 -9.85 -9.69
C THR A 4 21.52 -8.78 -8.62
N THR A 5 21.57 -9.18 -7.36
CA THR A 5 21.58 -8.29 -6.20
C THR A 5 22.71 -8.72 -5.29
N ASP A 6 23.56 -7.75 -4.98
CA ASP A 6 24.68 -7.88 -4.07
C ASP A 6 24.37 -7.10 -2.80
N GLU A 7 24.79 -7.64 -1.65
CA GLU A 7 24.71 -6.92 -0.38
C GLU A 7 25.86 -5.92 -0.29
N LEU A 8 25.54 -4.69 0.13
CA LEU A 8 26.52 -3.61 0.26
C LEU A 8 26.98 -3.48 1.71
N THR A 9 28.29 -3.36 1.90
CA THR A 9 28.86 -2.89 3.18
C THR A 9 28.60 -1.38 3.37
N PRO A 10 28.65 -0.87 4.61
CA PRO A 10 28.54 0.57 4.86
C PRO A 10 29.57 1.39 4.08
N GLU A 11 30.82 0.92 3.98
CA GLU A 11 31.88 1.60 3.24
C GLU A 11 31.60 1.66 1.73
N GLU A 12 31.06 0.57 1.16
CA GLU A 12 30.64 0.54 -0.25
C GLU A 12 29.45 1.45 -0.51
N TYR A 13 28.50 1.52 0.43
CA TYR A 13 27.38 2.45 0.36
C TYR A 13 27.86 3.90 0.34
N GLU A 14 28.73 4.29 1.28
CA GLU A 14 29.28 5.65 1.30
C GLU A 14 30.04 5.97 0.01
N LYS A 15 30.86 5.03 -0.46
CA LYS A 15 31.60 5.17 -1.71
C LYS A 15 30.68 5.33 -2.92
N ALA A 16 29.50 4.70 -2.93
CA ALA A 16 28.53 4.82 -4.02
C ALA A 16 27.98 6.25 -4.17
N PHE A 17 27.96 7.04 -3.09
CA PHE A 17 27.48 8.42 -3.09
C PHE A 17 28.60 9.48 -2.97
N ALA A 18 29.85 9.06 -2.96
CA ALA A 18 31.01 9.95 -2.83
C ALA A 18 31.01 11.07 -3.89
N GLY A 19 31.10 12.32 -3.44
CA GLY A 19 31.05 13.53 -4.29
C GLY A 19 29.65 13.91 -4.79
N LYS A 20 28.61 13.20 -4.36
CA LYS A 20 27.19 13.47 -4.71
C LYS A 20 26.28 13.49 -3.47
N GLU A 21 26.87 13.57 -2.28
CA GLU A 21 26.18 13.40 -1.00
C GLU A 21 25.05 14.41 -0.83
N LEU A 22 25.29 15.68 -1.17
CA LEU A 22 24.29 16.74 -1.13
C LEU A 22 23.10 16.45 -2.05
N GLN A 23 23.36 16.08 -3.32
CA GLN A 23 22.32 15.77 -4.30
C GLN A 23 21.51 14.52 -3.89
N ALA A 24 22.20 13.50 -3.39
CA ALA A 24 21.57 12.29 -2.89
C ALA A 24 20.67 12.57 -1.68
N LEU A 25 21.13 13.42 -0.75
CA LEU A 25 20.36 13.83 0.42
C LEU A 25 19.11 14.64 0.01
N GLU A 26 19.25 15.62 -0.87
CA GLU A 26 18.13 16.41 -1.39
C GLU A 26 17.09 15.51 -2.06
N GLN A 27 17.53 14.58 -2.90
CA GLN A 27 16.64 13.64 -3.56
C GLN A 27 15.97 12.67 -2.57
N ALA A 28 16.69 12.17 -1.56
CA ALA A 28 16.13 11.31 -0.53
C ALA A 28 15.05 12.04 0.30
N LEU A 29 15.30 13.31 0.66
CA LEU A 29 14.33 14.16 1.36
C LEU A 29 13.07 14.41 0.53
N ASP A 30 13.22 14.70 -0.76
CA ASP A 30 12.10 14.93 -1.68
C ASP A 30 11.26 13.66 -1.89
N ILE A 31 11.91 12.52 -2.18
CA ILE A 31 11.20 11.24 -2.36
C ILE A 31 10.51 10.82 -1.06
N ARG A 32 11.14 11.02 0.11
CA ARG A 32 10.49 10.75 1.41
C ARG A 32 9.22 11.58 1.57
N LYS A 33 9.25 12.88 1.25
CA LYS A 33 8.07 13.74 1.28
C LYS A 33 6.99 13.23 0.31
N PHE A 34 7.39 12.89 -0.90
CA PHE A 34 6.50 12.33 -1.92
C PHE A 34 5.83 11.02 -1.46
N GLU A 35 6.57 10.11 -0.83
CA GLU A 35 6.02 8.86 -0.30
C GLU A 35 5.03 9.08 0.85
N ILE A 36 5.23 10.10 1.70
CA ILE A 36 4.27 10.50 2.72
C ILE A 36 2.98 11.02 2.07
N GLU A 37 3.08 11.87 1.04
CA GLU A 37 1.90 12.36 0.32
C GLU A 37 1.14 11.25 -0.40
N LEU A 38 1.85 10.37 -1.11
CA LEU A 38 1.24 9.23 -1.79
C LEU A 38 0.57 8.26 -0.82
N TYR A 39 1.16 8.06 0.36
CA TYR A 39 0.56 7.24 1.40
C TYR A 39 -0.84 7.74 1.79
N TRP A 40 -1.00 9.04 1.99
CA TRP A 40 -2.33 9.63 2.26
C TRP A 40 -3.27 9.53 1.06
N LYS A 41 -2.79 9.78 -0.16
CA LYS A 41 -3.61 9.64 -1.38
C LYS A 41 -4.13 8.22 -1.56
N ARG A 42 -3.29 7.20 -1.35
CA ARG A 42 -3.68 5.79 -1.39
C ARG A 42 -4.70 5.46 -0.31
N ALA A 43 -4.52 5.98 0.91
CA ALA A 43 -5.49 5.78 1.99
C ALA A 43 -6.88 6.32 1.61
N THR A 44 -6.97 7.54 1.05
CA THR A 44 -8.25 8.13 0.62
C THR A 44 -8.96 7.29 -0.44
N TYR A 45 -8.23 6.77 -1.42
CA TYR A 45 -8.75 5.84 -2.41
C TYR A 45 -9.44 4.65 -1.73
N PHE A 46 -8.73 3.92 -0.85
CA PHE A 46 -9.29 2.73 -0.19
C PHE A 46 -10.46 3.05 0.73
N TRP A 47 -10.37 4.13 1.52
CA TRP A 47 -11.45 4.60 2.38
C TRP A 47 -12.74 4.86 1.61
N THR A 48 -12.63 5.39 0.38
CA THR A 48 -13.79 5.68 -0.46
C THR A 48 -14.52 4.40 -0.85
N PHE A 49 -13.80 3.38 -1.34
CA PHE A 49 -14.41 2.10 -1.72
C PHE A 49 -14.95 1.33 -0.51
N ILE A 50 -14.22 1.31 0.60
CA ILE A 50 -14.64 0.66 1.84
C ILE A 50 -15.89 1.36 2.40
N GLY A 51 -15.90 2.69 2.45
CA GLY A 51 -17.03 3.48 2.93
C GLY A 51 -18.28 3.27 2.08
N ALA A 52 -18.14 3.30 0.75
CA ALA A 52 -19.24 3.01 -0.17
C ALA A 52 -19.76 1.57 0.01
N SER A 53 -18.87 0.59 0.17
CA SER A 53 -19.25 -0.81 0.43
C SER A 53 -20.03 -0.96 1.74
N LEU A 54 -19.58 -0.28 2.80
CA LEU A 54 -20.24 -0.31 4.11
C LEU A 54 -21.60 0.38 4.08
N ALA A 55 -21.70 1.54 3.43
CA ALA A 55 -22.97 2.25 3.25
C ALA A 55 -23.97 1.39 2.44
N GLY A 56 -23.50 0.77 1.36
CA GLY A 56 -24.29 -0.19 0.59
C GLY A 56 -24.75 -1.37 1.44
N PHE A 57 -23.86 -1.96 2.24
CA PHE A 57 -24.19 -3.09 3.10
C PHE A 57 -25.28 -2.73 4.11
N ILE A 58 -25.15 -1.57 4.77
CA ILE A 58 -26.16 -1.07 5.72
C ILE A 58 -27.49 -0.82 5.02
N ALA A 59 -27.48 -0.22 3.82
CA ALA A 59 -28.70 0.04 3.06
C ALA A 59 -29.43 -1.25 2.66
N ILE A 60 -28.69 -2.30 2.26
CA ILE A 60 -29.25 -3.63 1.98
C ILE A 60 -29.79 -4.27 3.26
N GLN A 61 -29.09 -4.12 4.39
CA GLN A 61 -29.56 -4.64 5.67
C GLN A 61 -30.83 -3.96 6.18
N ALA A 62 -31.04 -2.69 5.84
CA ALA A 62 -32.23 -1.93 6.17
C ALA A 62 -33.39 -2.09 5.17
N SER A 63 -33.19 -2.81 4.06
CA SER A 63 -34.22 -3.02 3.04
C SER A 63 -34.88 -4.40 3.14
N ASP A 64 -36.01 -4.53 2.43
CA ASP A 64 -36.79 -5.76 2.25
C ASP A 64 -36.57 -6.38 0.85
N PHE A 65 -35.40 -6.18 0.26
CA PHE A 65 -35.11 -6.76 -1.05
C PHE A 65 -35.13 -8.29 -0.99
N ALA A 66 -35.78 -8.93 -1.97
CA ALA A 66 -35.81 -10.39 -2.06
C ALA A 66 -34.40 -11.01 -2.12
N ASN A 67 -33.44 -10.30 -2.75
CA ASN A 67 -32.08 -10.76 -2.96
C ASN A 67 -31.11 -10.20 -1.90
N LYS A 68 -31.63 -9.77 -0.75
CA LYS A 68 -30.86 -9.13 0.33
C LYS A 68 -29.62 -9.92 0.75
N GLN A 69 -29.78 -11.24 0.88
CA GLN A 69 -28.70 -12.12 1.30
C GLN A 69 -27.57 -12.17 0.27
N ASP A 70 -27.90 -12.36 -1.00
CA ASP A 70 -26.93 -12.37 -2.11
C ASP A 70 -26.14 -11.06 -2.17
N LEU A 71 -26.84 -9.93 -2.09
CA LEU A 71 -26.24 -8.60 -2.12
C LEU A 71 -25.35 -8.34 -0.90
N SER A 72 -25.74 -8.83 0.28
CA SER A 72 -24.95 -8.72 1.51
C SER A 72 -23.63 -9.50 1.41
N ILE A 73 -23.67 -10.72 0.85
CA ILE A 73 -22.47 -11.54 0.61
C ILE A 73 -21.56 -10.87 -0.41
N ILE A 74 -22.09 -10.32 -1.51
CA ILE A 74 -21.30 -9.60 -2.52
C ILE A 74 -20.61 -8.39 -1.89
N LEU A 75 -21.35 -7.55 -1.16
CA LEU A 75 -20.81 -6.34 -0.56
C LEU A 75 -19.81 -6.64 0.56
N ALA A 76 -20.06 -7.66 1.37
CA ALA A 76 -19.11 -8.11 2.40
C ALA A 76 -17.81 -8.66 1.77
N SER A 77 -17.93 -9.43 0.69
CA SER A 77 -16.81 -9.96 -0.07
C SER A 77 -15.99 -8.86 -0.75
N LEU A 78 -16.64 -7.81 -1.26
CA LEU A 78 -16.03 -6.62 -1.84
C LEU A 78 -15.26 -5.81 -0.78
N GLY A 79 -15.91 -5.56 0.36
CA GLY A 79 -15.33 -4.86 1.50
C GLY A 79 -14.10 -5.58 2.06
N LEU A 80 -14.15 -6.92 2.12
CA LEU A 80 -13.02 -7.76 2.50
C LEU A 80 -11.82 -7.56 1.56
N VAL A 81 -12.04 -7.64 0.24
CA VAL A 81 -10.97 -7.48 -0.75
C VAL A 81 -10.34 -6.09 -0.67
N PHE A 82 -11.15 -5.03 -0.59
CA PHE A 82 -10.62 -3.66 -0.52
C PHE A 82 -9.88 -3.36 0.78
N SER A 83 -10.38 -3.84 1.92
CA SER A 83 -9.71 -3.65 3.22
C SER A 83 -8.41 -4.45 3.32
N PHE A 84 -8.35 -5.66 2.75
CA PHE A 84 -7.12 -6.44 2.70
C PHE A 84 -6.09 -5.84 1.73
N ALA A 85 -6.53 -5.35 0.56
CA ALA A 85 -5.69 -4.60 -0.35
C ALA A 85 -5.11 -3.34 0.32
N TRP A 86 -5.94 -2.61 1.08
CA TRP A 86 -5.53 -1.44 1.84
C TRP A 86 -4.45 -1.78 2.88
N PHE A 87 -4.62 -2.89 3.61
CA PHE A 87 -3.63 -3.38 4.55
C PHE A 87 -2.28 -3.69 3.86
N CYS A 88 -2.30 -4.38 2.71
CA CYS A 88 -1.10 -4.67 1.94
C CYS A 88 -0.42 -3.37 1.44
N ALA A 89 -1.20 -2.43 0.91
CA ALA A 89 -0.71 -1.14 0.44
C ALA A 89 -0.09 -0.29 1.57
N ASN A 90 -0.69 -0.30 2.77
CA ASN A 90 -0.13 0.36 3.95
C ASN A 90 1.21 -0.26 4.37
N ARG A 91 1.35 -1.58 4.25
CA ARG A 91 2.62 -2.28 4.55
C ARG A 91 3.72 -1.95 3.53
N GLY A 92 3.39 -1.96 2.24
CA GLY A 92 4.32 -1.57 1.18
C GLY A 92 4.75 -0.10 1.27
N SER A 93 3.81 0.80 1.55
CA SER A 93 4.10 2.23 1.74
C SER A 93 5.07 2.46 2.90
N LYS A 94 4.86 1.76 4.03
CA LYS A 94 5.72 1.87 5.21
C LYS A 94 7.14 1.38 4.92
N PHE A 95 7.29 0.30 4.16
CA PHE A 95 8.60 -0.21 3.75
C PHE A 95 9.40 0.85 2.99
N TRP A 96 8.80 1.47 1.98
CA TRP A 96 9.49 2.50 1.19
C TRP A 96 9.74 3.80 1.97
N GLN A 97 8.81 4.21 2.85
CA GLN A 97 9.05 5.32 3.78
C GLN A 97 10.28 5.06 4.65
N GLU A 98 10.33 3.93 5.35
CA GLU A 98 11.47 3.57 6.22
C GLU A 98 12.77 3.41 5.43
N ASN A 99 12.70 2.96 4.16
CA ASN A 99 13.88 2.90 3.29
C ASN A 99 14.47 4.29 3.03
N TRP A 100 13.64 5.27 2.63
CA TRP A 100 14.10 6.63 2.36
C TRP A 100 14.50 7.39 3.62
N GLU A 101 13.83 7.14 4.75
CA GLU A 101 14.26 7.65 6.06
C GLU A 101 15.68 7.17 6.41
N LYS A 102 15.99 5.89 6.16
CA LYS A 102 17.36 5.36 6.36
C LYS A 102 18.37 5.97 5.40
N HIS A 103 18.01 6.23 4.14
CA HIS A 103 18.91 6.94 3.23
C HIS A 103 19.23 8.35 3.75
N VAL A 104 18.23 9.09 4.25
CA VAL A 104 18.43 10.38 4.90
C VAL A 104 19.36 10.24 6.11
N ASP A 105 19.12 9.26 6.99
CA ASP A 105 19.98 8.98 8.15
C ASP A 105 21.45 8.79 7.74
N GLN A 106 21.73 8.00 6.69
CA GLN A 106 23.12 7.74 6.29
C GLN A 106 23.80 8.95 5.63
N LEU A 107 23.04 9.82 4.97
CA LEU A 107 23.59 10.93 4.17
C LEU A 107 23.72 12.23 4.96
N GLU A 108 22.86 12.48 5.96
CA GLU A 108 22.75 13.80 6.60
C GLU A 108 23.99 14.22 7.41
N ASP A 109 24.65 13.28 8.10
CA ASP A 109 25.68 13.60 9.09
C ASP A 109 26.84 14.43 8.51
N LYS A 110 27.24 14.12 7.27
CA LYS A 110 28.35 14.78 6.58
C LYS A 110 27.94 16.07 5.86
N VAL A 111 26.65 16.29 5.65
CA VAL A 111 26.13 17.40 4.83
C VAL A 111 25.49 18.48 5.71
N THR A 112 24.53 18.10 6.54
CA THR A 112 23.74 19.01 7.38
C THR A 112 23.91 18.73 8.87
N GLY A 113 24.66 17.69 9.23
CA GLY A 113 24.66 17.12 10.58
C GLY A 113 23.45 16.22 10.82
N PRO A 114 23.34 15.62 12.02
CA PRO A 114 22.34 14.60 12.37
C PRO A 114 20.95 15.22 12.68
N LEU A 115 20.44 16.06 11.78
CA LEU A 115 19.23 16.85 11.98
C LEU A 115 17.98 15.95 12.16
N TYR A 116 17.85 14.92 11.33
CA TYR A 116 16.75 13.98 11.34
C TYR A 116 16.86 12.98 12.50
N LYS A 117 18.09 12.59 12.88
CA LYS A 117 18.36 11.71 14.04
C LYS A 117 18.13 12.38 15.40
N ILE A 118 18.35 13.69 15.52
CA ILE A 118 18.20 14.40 16.80
C ILE A 118 16.70 14.57 17.14
N ILE A 119 16.24 13.88 18.17
CA ILE A 119 14.87 14.00 18.69
C ILE A 119 14.85 14.94 19.90
N LEU A 120 14.22 16.10 19.74
CA LEU A 120 13.91 16.99 20.85
C LEU A 120 12.60 16.55 21.52
N ALA A 121 12.66 16.20 22.81
CA ALA A 121 11.52 15.73 23.59
C ALA A 121 11.14 16.73 24.68
N ARG A 122 9.85 16.74 25.06
CA ARG A 122 9.35 17.55 26.17
C ARG A 122 9.98 17.07 27.49
N ASN A 123 10.19 18.01 28.41
CA ASN A 123 10.56 17.69 29.78
C ASN A 123 9.49 16.80 30.44
N LYS A 124 9.92 15.97 31.39
CA LYS A 124 8.99 15.13 32.16
C LYS A 124 7.98 16.02 32.90
N PRO A 125 6.68 15.65 32.92
CA PRO A 125 5.66 16.45 33.61
C PRO A 125 6.03 16.62 35.09
N ALA A 126 5.91 17.84 35.61
CA ALA A 126 6.31 18.19 36.96
C ALA A 126 5.22 17.89 38.00
N SER A 127 3.97 17.67 37.55
CA SER A 127 2.84 17.34 38.42
C SER A 127 1.96 16.21 37.86
N ILE A 128 1.16 15.60 38.74
CA ILE A 128 0.18 14.57 38.37
C ILE A 128 -0.87 15.13 37.39
N ARG A 129 -1.28 16.40 37.58
CA ARG A 129 -2.21 17.08 36.65
C ARG A 129 -1.62 17.22 35.26
N GLU A 130 -0.37 17.66 35.16
CA GLU A 130 0.34 17.74 33.88
C GLU A 130 0.49 16.37 33.24
N LYS A 131 0.78 15.33 34.03
CA LYS A 131 0.87 13.95 33.55
C LYS A 131 -0.47 13.47 32.97
N CYS A 132 -1.59 13.79 33.62
CA CYS A 132 -2.93 13.45 33.11
C CYS A 132 -3.25 14.16 31.79
N VAL A 133 -2.93 15.46 31.68
CA VAL A 133 -3.12 16.22 30.43
C VAL A 133 -2.23 15.67 29.31
N ASP A 134 -0.96 15.38 29.62
CA ASP A 134 0.01 14.87 28.64
C ASP A 134 -0.36 13.46 28.13
N VAL A 135 -1.01 12.62 28.95
CA VAL A 135 -1.53 11.32 28.51
C VAL A 135 -2.68 11.45 27.50
N VAL A 136 -3.56 12.45 27.65
CA VAL A 136 -4.75 12.58 26.79
C VAL A 136 -4.47 13.37 25.52
N THR A 137 -3.70 14.46 25.62
CA THR A 137 -3.48 15.39 24.49
C THR A 137 -2.01 15.70 24.22
N GLY A 138 -1.07 15.08 24.94
CA GLY A 138 0.36 15.29 24.74
C GLY A 138 0.89 14.60 23.47
N PRO A 139 2.06 15.05 22.97
CA PRO A 139 2.70 14.42 21.81
C PRO A 139 3.20 13.02 22.16
N GLY A 140 2.81 12.02 21.37
CA GLY A 140 3.22 10.62 21.53
C GLY A 140 4.16 10.15 20.43
N ARG A 141 5.04 9.18 20.73
CA ARG A 141 5.87 8.47 19.74
C ARG A 141 5.08 7.40 19.00
N ILE A 142 3.97 7.82 18.38
CA ILE A 142 3.05 6.93 17.67
C ILE A 142 3.29 7.03 16.16
N SER A 143 3.60 5.91 15.53
CA SER A 143 3.77 5.85 14.08
C SER A 143 2.39 5.87 13.40
N VAL A 144 2.10 6.95 12.69
CA VAL A 144 0.85 7.13 11.93
C VAL A 144 0.64 5.97 10.94
N SER A 145 1.69 5.55 10.25
CA SER A 145 1.63 4.42 9.30
C SER A 145 1.30 3.09 9.98
N LYS A 146 1.79 2.84 11.21
CA LYS A 146 1.44 1.63 11.98
C LYS A 146 -0.01 1.66 12.47
N VAL A 147 -0.50 2.82 12.93
CA VAL A 147 -1.91 2.99 13.33
C VAL A 147 -2.83 2.65 12.16
N ASN A 148 -2.52 3.14 10.95
CA ASN A 148 -3.35 2.86 9.79
C ASN A 148 -3.31 1.40 9.35
N GLN A 149 -2.18 0.70 9.51
CA GLN A 149 -2.10 -0.75 9.30
C GLN A 149 -3.01 -1.51 10.27
N LEU A 150 -3.05 -1.10 11.54
CA LEU A 150 -3.95 -1.68 12.54
C LEU A 150 -5.41 -1.40 12.20
N ILE A 151 -5.74 -0.18 11.78
CA ILE A 151 -7.10 0.18 11.35
C ILE A 151 -7.51 -0.65 10.13
N SER A 152 -6.66 -0.76 9.11
CA SER A 152 -6.99 -1.54 7.91
C SER A 152 -7.14 -3.03 8.22
N LEU A 153 -6.34 -3.56 9.15
CA LEU A 153 -6.51 -4.93 9.65
C LEU A 153 -7.84 -5.09 10.41
N TYR A 154 -8.17 -4.17 11.30
CA TYR A 154 -9.45 -4.18 12.03
C TYR A 154 -10.64 -4.17 11.07
N VAL A 155 -10.64 -3.28 10.08
CA VAL A 155 -11.71 -3.21 9.07
C VAL A 155 -11.77 -4.50 8.24
N CYS A 156 -10.63 -5.09 7.90
CA CYS A 156 -10.59 -6.39 7.23
C CYS A 156 -11.27 -7.49 8.07
N LEU A 157 -10.95 -7.56 9.36
CA LEU A 157 -11.58 -8.53 10.28
C LEU A 157 -13.08 -8.25 10.45
N LEU A 158 -13.49 -6.99 10.51
CA LEU A 158 -14.90 -6.60 10.54
C LEU A 158 -15.63 -7.14 9.31
N TRP A 159 -15.06 -7.02 8.11
CA TRP A 159 -15.66 -7.58 6.89
C TRP A 159 -15.72 -9.11 6.89
N VAL A 160 -14.76 -9.80 7.51
CA VAL A 160 -14.85 -11.27 7.72
C VAL A 160 -16.06 -11.60 8.61
N VAL A 161 -16.26 -10.86 9.70
CA VAL A 161 -17.41 -11.04 10.60
C VAL A 161 -18.72 -10.76 9.87
N LEU A 162 -18.80 -9.66 9.11
CA LEU A 162 -20.00 -9.31 8.33
C LEU A 162 -20.31 -10.33 7.23
N LEU A 163 -19.27 -10.88 6.59
CA LEU A 163 -19.42 -11.96 5.61
C LEU A 163 -19.99 -13.20 6.28
N GLY A 164 -19.45 -13.60 7.44
CA GLY A 164 -19.97 -14.72 8.24
C GLY A 164 -21.41 -14.51 8.69
N TYR A 165 -21.75 -13.30 9.14
CA TYR A 165 -23.13 -12.92 9.49
C TYR A 165 -24.10 -12.97 8.30
N SER A 166 -23.62 -12.73 7.09
CA SER A 166 -24.45 -12.73 5.87
C SER A 166 -24.69 -14.13 5.30
N LEU A 167 -23.95 -15.14 5.77
CA LEU A 167 -24.11 -16.52 5.32
C LEU A 167 -25.41 -17.13 5.86
N PRO A 168 -26.06 -18.03 5.09
CA PRO A 168 -27.20 -18.77 5.60
C PRO A 168 -26.78 -19.70 6.74
N GLU A 169 -27.73 -20.11 7.57
CA GLU A 169 -27.52 -21.19 8.53
C GLU A 169 -26.98 -22.43 7.83
N PHE A 170 -25.85 -22.93 8.33
CA PHE A 170 -25.21 -24.13 7.82
C PHE A 170 -25.99 -25.36 8.28
N ASP A 171 -26.46 -26.15 7.32
CA ASP A 171 -27.15 -27.41 7.54
C ASP A 171 -26.60 -28.44 6.55
N ILE A 172 -26.32 -29.65 7.03
CA ILE A 172 -25.73 -30.74 6.25
C ILE A 172 -26.72 -31.23 5.17
N ASP A 173 -28.02 -31.09 5.44
CA ASP A 173 -29.07 -31.54 4.53
C ASP A 173 -29.42 -30.50 3.44
N LYS A 174 -28.87 -29.27 3.54
CA LYS A 174 -29.09 -28.22 2.54
C LYS A 174 -28.05 -28.30 1.42
N SER A 175 -28.51 -28.08 0.18
CA SER A 175 -27.63 -28.03 -0.98
C SER A 175 -26.69 -26.82 -0.92
N VAL A 176 -25.45 -27.01 -1.38
CA VAL A 176 -24.44 -25.95 -1.42
C VAL A 176 -24.84 -24.88 -2.44
N ASN A 177 -24.89 -23.62 -2.00
CA ASN A 177 -25.09 -22.49 -2.89
C ASN A 177 -23.77 -22.16 -3.62
N TRP A 178 -23.63 -22.64 -4.85
CA TRP A 178 -22.45 -22.43 -5.69
C TRP A 178 -22.17 -20.96 -5.99
N PHE A 179 -23.18 -20.09 -6.02
CA PHE A 179 -22.96 -18.65 -6.21
C PHE A 179 -22.14 -18.07 -5.05
N TYR A 180 -22.45 -18.45 -3.80
CA TYR A 180 -21.71 -17.99 -2.62
C TYR A 180 -20.29 -18.54 -2.61
N VAL A 181 -20.12 -19.83 -2.94
CA VAL A 181 -18.81 -20.46 -3.05
C VAL A 181 -17.92 -19.75 -4.08
N LEU A 182 -18.47 -19.40 -5.24
CA LEU A 182 -17.73 -18.72 -6.30
C LEU A 182 -17.31 -17.31 -5.88
N ILE A 183 -18.21 -16.53 -5.28
CA ILE A 183 -17.89 -15.15 -4.84
C ILE A 183 -16.86 -15.16 -3.71
N ILE A 184 -17.06 -15.99 -2.67
CA ILE A 184 -16.13 -16.07 -1.54
C ILE A 184 -14.78 -16.64 -2.01
N GLY A 185 -14.80 -17.67 -2.85
CA GLY A 185 -13.61 -18.25 -3.45
C GLY A 185 -12.83 -17.23 -4.27
N LEU A 186 -13.49 -16.44 -5.12
CA LEU A 186 -12.88 -15.36 -5.87
C LEU A 186 -12.23 -14.31 -4.96
N SER A 187 -12.93 -13.89 -3.89
CA SER A 187 -12.39 -12.93 -2.94
C SER A 187 -11.16 -13.45 -2.20
N ILE A 188 -11.18 -14.72 -1.74
CA ILE A 188 -10.03 -15.35 -1.10
C ILE A 188 -8.86 -15.46 -2.08
N CYS A 189 -9.10 -15.96 -3.30
CA CYS A 189 -8.08 -16.04 -4.35
C CYS A 189 -7.47 -14.67 -4.66
N THR A 190 -8.30 -13.62 -4.70
CA THR A 190 -7.85 -12.24 -4.94
C THR A 190 -6.95 -11.77 -3.79
N CYS A 191 -7.36 -11.96 -2.55
CA CYS A 191 -6.55 -11.62 -1.37
C CYS A 191 -5.20 -12.38 -1.37
N LEU A 192 -5.22 -13.69 -1.65
CA LEU A 192 -4.00 -14.49 -1.76
C LEU A 192 -3.09 -14.01 -2.90
N SER A 193 -3.68 -13.56 -4.02
CA SER A 193 -2.93 -13.01 -5.15
C SER A 193 -2.16 -11.75 -4.76
N PHE A 194 -2.70 -10.90 -3.87
CA PHE A 194 -1.96 -9.73 -3.37
C PHE A 194 -0.71 -10.13 -2.57
N LEU A 195 -0.74 -11.26 -1.87
CA LEU A 195 0.41 -11.76 -1.11
C LEU A 195 1.47 -12.43 -1.99
N TRP A 196 1.06 -13.02 -3.11
CA TRP A 196 1.97 -13.77 -3.99
C TRP A 196 2.40 -12.95 -5.21
N LEU A 197 1.44 -12.52 -6.04
CA LEU A 197 1.68 -11.73 -7.25
C LEU A 197 1.99 -10.26 -6.94
N GLY A 198 1.53 -9.76 -5.78
CA GLY A 198 1.80 -8.38 -5.36
C GLY A 198 3.22 -8.17 -4.80
N LYS A 199 4.05 -9.23 -4.68
CA LYS A 199 5.44 -9.08 -4.25
C LYS A 199 6.26 -8.35 -5.30
N SER A 200 7.10 -7.43 -4.85
CA SER A 200 8.11 -6.81 -5.72
C SER A 200 8.99 -7.88 -6.36
N TYR A 201 9.20 -7.77 -7.66
CA TYR A 201 10.03 -8.70 -8.41
C TYR A 201 11.48 -8.60 -7.93
N GLY A 202 12.05 -9.72 -7.49
CA GLY A 202 13.44 -9.83 -7.05
C GLY A 202 14.35 -10.62 -7.99
N GLY A 203 13.86 -10.97 -9.19
CA GLY A 203 14.67 -11.62 -10.21
C GLY A 203 15.53 -10.63 -11.00
N GLY A 204 16.40 -11.16 -11.85
CA GLY A 204 17.28 -10.34 -12.68
C GLY A 204 16.57 -9.36 -13.62
N TYR A 205 17.05 -8.12 -13.66
CA TYR A 205 16.63 -7.08 -14.60
C TYR A 205 17.21 -7.34 -16.00
N PHE A 206 16.84 -8.47 -16.62
CA PHE A 206 17.20 -8.74 -18.00
C PHE A 206 16.26 -7.98 -18.94
N HIS A 207 16.81 -7.01 -19.68
CA HIS A 207 16.05 -6.23 -20.64
C HIS A 207 16.56 -6.49 -22.06
N THR A 208 15.65 -6.80 -22.99
CA THR A 208 15.96 -6.87 -24.43
C THR A 208 15.68 -5.52 -25.07
N ALA A 209 16.69 -4.87 -25.65
CA ALA A 209 16.51 -3.63 -26.40
C ALA A 209 16.29 -3.91 -27.90
N GLN A 210 15.30 -3.24 -28.51
CA GLN A 210 15.05 -3.32 -29.95
C GLN A 210 15.06 -1.93 -30.57
N ARG A 211 15.84 -1.74 -31.64
CA ARG A 211 15.92 -0.48 -32.40
C ARG A 211 15.05 -0.57 -33.66
N ARG A 212 14.03 0.29 -33.78
CA ARG A 212 13.22 0.40 -35.00
C ARG A 212 14.03 1.09 -36.11
N LYS A 213 13.91 0.61 -37.37
CA LYS A 213 14.44 1.30 -38.56
C LYS A 213 13.35 2.24 -39.11
N SER A 214 13.55 3.55 -39.04
CA SER A 214 12.71 4.53 -39.75
C SER A 214 13.27 4.79 -41.15
N ARG A 215 12.39 4.97 -42.14
CA ARG A 215 12.74 5.44 -43.48
C ARG A 215 11.97 6.73 -43.74
N VAL A 216 12.67 7.80 -44.11
CA VAL A 216 12.04 9.03 -44.60
C VAL A 216 11.78 8.85 -46.10
N ARG A 217 10.52 8.94 -46.53
CA ARG A 217 10.22 8.99 -47.96
C ARG A 217 10.66 10.37 -48.48
N PRO A 218 11.53 10.44 -49.51
CA PRO A 218 11.80 11.71 -50.17
C PRO A 218 10.52 12.22 -50.85
N ALA A 219 10.27 13.53 -50.79
CA ALA A 219 9.04 14.16 -51.28
C ALA A 219 8.77 13.95 -52.79
N ASN A 220 9.79 13.60 -53.58
CA ASN A 220 9.73 13.52 -55.04
C ASN A 220 9.80 12.10 -55.60
N GLN A 221 9.16 11.11 -54.96
CA GLN A 221 8.78 9.88 -55.65
C GLN A 221 7.29 9.94 -55.99
N SER A 222 7.00 10.50 -57.16
CA SER A 222 5.74 10.30 -57.85
C SER A 222 5.43 8.81 -57.88
N ARG A 223 4.17 8.44 -57.58
CA ARG A 223 3.61 7.13 -57.90
C ARG A 223 3.95 6.85 -59.37
N LYS A 224 4.92 5.97 -59.64
CA LYS A 224 4.85 5.20 -60.88
C LYS A 224 3.59 4.35 -60.74
N ALA A 225 2.60 4.72 -61.52
CA ALA A 225 1.46 3.88 -61.80
C ALA A 225 2.01 2.60 -62.43
N ASP A 226 1.85 1.48 -61.74
CA ASP A 226 1.95 0.18 -62.38
C ASP A 226 0.57 -0.07 -63.00
N ALA A 227 0.59 -0.14 -64.34
CA ALA A 227 -0.49 -0.59 -65.20
C ALA A 227 -0.74 -2.10 -65.02
#